data_AF-A0A7C3PYJ8-F1
#
_entry.id   AF-A0A7C3PYJ8-F1
#
_cell.length_a   1.000
_cell.length_b   1.000
_cell.length_c   1.000
_cell.angle_alpha   90.00
_cell.angle_beta   90.00
_cell.angle_gamma   90.00
#
_symmetry.space_group_name_H-M   'P 1'
#
loop_
_entity.id
_entity.type
_entity.pdbx_description
1 polymer ?
#
loop_
_entity_poly.entity_id
_entity_poly.type
_entity_poly.pdbx_seq_one_letter_code
_entity_poly.pdbx_strand_id
1 'polypeptide(L)'
;MLSSAAPVTAAEVVPILERRIAQYDKSGEQHYNLISALHKAVRGSDPDAALYWFARMVEGGEDLLYVARRVVRMAVEDIGLADPRGLSVALAAKDAYDFLGSPEGELAIAEAI
;
A
#
# COMPACT_ATOMS: atom_id res chain seq x y z
N MET A 1 5.40 38.36 0.92
CA MET A 1 4.16 38.38 1.71
C MET A 1 3.81 36.94 2.04
N LEU A 2 4.01 36.52 3.29
CA LEU A 2 3.54 35.21 3.75
C LEU A 2 2.02 35.29 3.87
N SER A 3 1.30 34.60 3.00
CA SER A 3 -0.14 34.46 3.09
C SER A 3 -0.47 33.74 4.40
N SER A 4 -1.11 34.44 5.33
CA SER A 4 -1.69 33.85 6.53
C SER A 4 -2.71 32.80 6.10
N ALA A 5 -2.40 31.52 6.27
CA ALA A 5 -3.40 30.47 6.11
C ALA A 5 -4.57 30.74 7.06
N ALA A 6 -5.80 30.54 6.60
CA ALA A 6 -6.98 30.71 7.42
C ALA A 6 -6.92 29.80 8.66
N PRO A 7 -7.43 30.22 9.83
CA PRO A 7 -7.40 29.41 11.03
C PRO A 7 -8.27 28.15 10.84
N VAL A 8 -7.70 26.98 11.16
CA VAL A 8 -8.41 25.70 11.12
C VAL A 8 -9.57 25.73 12.14
N THR A 9 -10.77 25.46 11.66
CA THR A 9 -12.01 25.51 12.44
C THR A 9 -12.34 24.15 13.07
N ALA A 10 -13.05 24.16 14.20
CA ALA A 10 -13.47 22.92 14.86
C ALA A 10 -14.31 22.01 13.92
N ALA A 11 -15.11 22.60 13.03
CA ALA A 11 -15.92 21.87 12.05
C ALA A 11 -15.08 21.09 11.03
N GLU A 12 -13.86 21.55 10.72
CA GLU A 12 -12.91 20.86 9.84
C GLU A 12 -12.16 19.72 10.56
N VAL A 13 -12.04 19.82 11.89
CA VAL A 13 -11.30 18.84 12.71
C VAL A 13 -12.20 17.68 13.15
N VAL A 14 -13.49 17.92 13.41
CA VAL A 14 -14.45 16.90 13.88
C VAL A 14 -14.48 15.65 12.98
N PRO A 15 -14.58 15.75 11.63
CA PRO A 15 -14.62 14.57 10.76
C PRO A 15 -13.32 13.73 10.80
N ILE A 16 -12.18 14.39 11.06
CA ILE A 16 -10.86 13.74 11.17
C ILE A 16 -10.75 12.98 12.49
N LEU A 17 -11.31 13.53 13.57
CA LEU A 17 -11.36 12.88 14.88
C LEU A 17 -12.41 11.74 14.93
N GLU A 18 -13.50 11.88 14.20
CA GLU A 18 -14.56 10.86 14.10
C GLU A 18 -14.19 9.71 13.18
N ARG A 19 -13.24 9.90 12.25
CA ARG A 19 -12.61 8.78 11.55
C ARG A 19 -12.03 7.86 12.62
N ARG A 20 -12.55 6.64 12.69
CA ARG A 20 -11.84 5.52 13.34
C ARG A 20 -10.50 5.41 12.62
N ILE A 21 -9.48 6.04 13.20
CA ILE A 21 -8.10 5.81 12.83
C ILE A 21 -7.93 4.31 13.13
N ALA A 22 -8.03 3.48 12.10
CA ALA A 22 -7.52 2.12 12.19
C ALA A 22 -6.10 2.31 12.74
N GLN A 23 -5.85 1.81 13.95
CA GLN A 23 -4.61 2.01 14.66
C GLN A 23 -3.50 1.37 13.86
N TYR A 24 -3.03 2.08 12.83
CA TYR A 24 -1.96 1.65 12.00
C TYR A 24 -0.69 2.07 12.73
N ASP A 25 -0.32 1.21 13.66
CA ASP A 25 0.95 1.30 14.34
C ASP A 25 2.03 0.79 13.39
N LYS A 26 2.76 1.72 12.75
CA LYS A 26 3.94 1.44 11.92
C LYS A 26 4.99 0.60 12.64
N SER A 27 5.02 0.63 13.98
CA SER A 27 5.92 -0.14 14.83
C SER A 27 5.28 -1.37 15.49
N GLY A 28 3.99 -1.60 15.23
CA GLY A 28 3.19 -2.60 15.92
C GLY A 28 2.97 -3.89 15.14
N GLU A 29 2.32 -4.85 15.79
CA GLU A 29 1.93 -6.14 15.18
C GLU A 29 1.01 -5.96 13.97
N GLN A 30 0.23 -4.88 13.91
CA GLN A 30 -0.72 -4.65 12.81
C GLN A 30 -0.03 -4.49 11.45
N HIS A 31 1.10 -3.80 11.37
CA HIS A 31 1.90 -3.70 10.15
C HIS A 31 2.26 -5.09 9.61
N TYR A 32 2.82 -5.95 10.47
CA TYR A 32 3.19 -7.32 10.12
C TYR A 32 1.98 -8.19 9.79
N ASN A 33 0.87 -8.02 10.48
CA ASN A 33 -0.36 -8.77 10.22
C ASN A 33 -0.95 -8.43 8.85
N LEU A 34 -0.99 -7.15 8.48
CA LEU A 34 -1.53 -6.70 7.20
C LEU A 34 -0.67 -7.19 6.02
N ILE A 35 0.65 -7.00 6.08
CA ILE A 35 1.54 -7.48 5.00
C ILE A 35 1.56 -9.01 4.89
N SER A 36 1.43 -9.70 6.02
CA SER A 36 1.34 -11.16 6.08
C SER A 36 0.03 -11.67 5.48
N ALA A 37 -1.07 -10.93 5.66
CA ALA A 37 -2.36 -11.22 5.06
C ALA A 37 -2.35 -10.96 3.54
N LEU A 38 -1.81 -9.82 3.10
CA LEU A 38 -1.59 -9.52 1.67
C LEU A 38 -0.79 -10.64 0.99
N HIS A 39 0.33 -11.04 1.59
CA HIS A 39 1.21 -12.07 1.04
C HIS A 39 0.52 -13.43 0.91
N LYS A 40 -0.30 -13.80 1.89
CA LYS A 40 -1.09 -15.04 1.83
C LYS A 40 -2.19 -14.97 0.79
N ALA A 41 -2.83 -13.82 0.61
CA ALA A 41 -3.86 -13.64 -0.40
C ALA A 41 -3.31 -13.80 -1.83
N VAL A 42 -2.17 -13.16 -2.12
CA VAL A 42 -1.45 -13.32 -3.41
C VAL A 42 -1.08 -14.78 -3.65
N ARG A 43 -0.45 -15.45 -2.67
CA ARG A 43 -0.15 -16.90 -2.74
C ARG A 43 -1.41 -17.76 -2.94
N GLY A 44 -2.50 -17.37 -2.30
CA GLY A 44 -3.80 -18.03 -2.40
C GLY A 44 -4.56 -17.74 -3.69
N SER A 45 -4.02 -16.89 -4.58
CA SER A 45 -4.70 -16.42 -5.79
C SER A 45 -6.06 -15.77 -5.51
N ASP A 46 -6.17 -15.01 -4.42
CA ASP A 46 -7.36 -14.24 -4.04
C ASP A 46 -7.10 -12.73 -4.28
N PRO A 47 -7.40 -12.21 -5.49
CA PRO A 47 -7.11 -10.82 -5.84
C PRO A 47 -7.96 -9.82 -5.06
N ASP A 48 -9.21 -10.16 -4.73
CA ASP A 48 -10.09 -9.28 -3.96
C ASP A 48 -9.55 -9.09 -2.54
N ALA A 49 -9.14 -10.17 -1.86
CA ALA A 49 -8.51 -10.09 -0.55
C ALA A 49 -7.15 -9.38 -0.61
N ALA A 50 -6.36 -9.62 -1.66
CA ALA A 50 -5.06 -8.96 -1.83
C ALA A 50 -5.23 -7.43 -1.95
N LEU A 51 -6.13 -6.97 -2.83
CA LEU A 51 -6.43 -5.54 -2.97
C LEU A 51 -7.04 -4.95 -1.69
N TYR A 52 -7.86 -5.70 -0.96
CA TYR A 52 -8.37 -5.28 0.33
C TYR A 52 -7.24 -5.02 1.34
N TRP A 53 -6.30 -5.96 1.51
CA TRP A 53 -5.19 -5.77 2.45
C TRP A 53 -4.24 -4.65 2.00
N PHE A 54 -4.02 -4.50 0.70
CA PHE A 54 -3.27 -3.38 0.15
C PHE A 54 -3.94 -2.04 0.48
N ALA A 55 -5.24 -1.89 0.22
CA ALA A 55 -5.99 -0.67 0.53
C ALA A 55 -5.93 -0.33 2.03
N ARG A 56 -6.02 -1.34 2.91
CA ARG A 56 -5.86 -1.15 4.37
C ARG A 56 -4.46 -0.65 4.76
N MET A 57 -3.41 -1.06 4.04
CA MET A 57 -2.04 -0.57 4.27
C MET A 57 -1.87 0.87 3.74
N VAL A 58 -2.45 1.19 2.58
CA VAL A 58 -2.50 2.56 2.02
C VAL A 58 -3.20 3.51 2.99
N GLU A 59 -4.42 3.16 3.43
CA GLU A 59 -5.18 3.98 4.39
C GLU A 59 -4.48 4.08 5.75
N GLY A 60 -3.73 3.05 6.14
CA GLY A 60 -2.88 3.07 7.32
C GLY A 60 -1.68 4.00 7.21
N GLY A 61 -1.28 4.37 5.98
CA GLY A 61 -0.11 5.20 5.72
C GLY A 61 1.20 4.42 5.76
N GLU A 62 1.17 3.13 5.41
CA GLU A 62 2.37 2.30 5.16
C GLU A 62 3.36 3.00 4.21
N ASP A 63 4.66 2.70 4.35
CA ASP A 63 5.62 3.02 3.28
C ASP A 63 5.32 2.16 2.04
N LEU A 64 4.82 2.74 0.95
CA LEU A 64 4.49 1.96 -0.25
C LEU A 64 5.70 1.37 -0.95
N LEU A 65 6.91 1.90 -0.73
CA LEU A 65 8.12 1.20 -1.16
C LEU A 65 8.38 -0.06 -0.34
N TYR A 66 7.91 -0.14 0.92
CA TYR A 66 7.89 -1.39 1.66
C TYR A 66 6.95 -2.41 1.02
N VAL A 67 5.74 -2.01 0.64
CA VAL A 67 4.81 -2.90 -0.07
C VAL A 67 5.41 -3.37 -1.39
N ALA A 68 5.96 -2.46 -2.20
CA ALA A 68 6.59 -2.79 -3.48
C ALA A 68 7.73 -3.82 -3.33
N ARG A 69 8.59 -3.69 -2.30
CA ARG A 69 9.62 -4.70 -1.98
C ARG A 69 9.01 -6.08 -1.70
N ARG A 70 7.85 -6.13 -1.04
CA ARG A 70 7.14 -7.37 -0.74
C ARG A 70 6.48 -7.95 -1.98
N VAL A 71 5.96 -7.13 -2.89
CA VAL A 71 5.43 -7.57 -4.20
C VAL A 71 6.53 -8.19 -5.06
N VAL A 72 7.72 -7.57 -5.13
CA VAL A 72 8.88 -8.17 -5.81
C VAL A 72 9.26 -9.52 -5.20
N ARG A 73 9.24 -9.66 -3.87
CA ARG A 73 9.48 -10.95 -3.20
C ARG A 73 8.43 -11.99 -3.59
N MET A 74 7.13 -11.62 -3.60
CA MET A 74 6.03 -12.52 -3.99
C MET A 74 6.18 -13.02 -5.42
N ALA A 75 6.55 -12.13 -6.35
CA ALA A 75 6.83 -12.51 -7.73
C ALA A 75 7.93 -13.57 -7.85
N VAL A 76 8.96 -13.51 -7.01
CA VAL A 76 10.09 -14.47 -7.03
C VAL A 76 9.78 -15.77 -6.28
N GLU A 77 9.13 -15.68 -5.12
CA GLU A 77 8.90 -16.82 -4.21
C GLU A 77 7.65 -17.63 -4.55
N ASP A 78 6.54 -16.95 -4.83
CA ASP A 78 5.21 -17.56 -4.94
C ASP A 78 4.81 -17.83 -6.40
N ILE A 79 5.24 -16.97 -7.34
CA ILE A 79 5.03 -17.15 -8.78
C ILE A 79 6.23 -17.85 -9.43
N GLY A 80 7.43 -17.28 -9.25
CA GLY A 80 8.69 -17.88 -9.67
C GLY A 80 8.73 -18.26 -11.15
N LEU A 81 9.15 -19.50 -11.44
CA LEU A 81 9.28 -20.00 -12.81
C LEU A 81 7.96 -20.37 -13.49
N ALA A 82 6.85 -20.36 -12.76
CA ALA A 82 5.53 -20.58 -13.36
C ALA A 82 5.17 -19.42 -14.31
N ASP A 83 5.52 -18.19 -13.93
CA ASP A 83 5.53 -17.03 -14.83
C ASP A 83 6.69 -16.08 -14.48
N PRO A 84 7.86 -16.22 -15.12
CA PRO A 84 9.04 -15.38 -14.85
C PRO A 84 8.81 -13.88 -15.09
N ARG A 85 7.77 -13.52 -15.86
CA ARG A 85 7.44 -12.11 -16.16
C ARG A 85 6.92 -11.38 -14.93
N GLY A 86 6.42 -12.09 -13.91
CA GLY A 86 5.94 -11.48 -12.67
C GLY A 86 6.99 -10.57 -12.01
N LEU A 87 8.27 -10.98 -12.05
CA LEU A 87 9.36 -10.14 -11.52
C LEU A 87 9.49 -8.82 -12.28
N SER A 88 9.44 -8.86 -13.61
CA SER A 88 9.50 -7.64 -14.43
C SER A 88 8.31 -6.71 -14.20
N VAL A 89 7.11 -7.27 -14.00
CA VAL A 89 5.90 -6.48 -13.68
C VAL A 89 6.05 -5.80 -12.33
N ALA A 90 6.48 -6.53 -11.29
CA ALA A 90 6.66 -5.97 -9.95
C ALA A 90 7.74 -4.86 -9.90
N LEU A 91 8.84 -5.02 -10.66
CA LEU A 91 9.88 -3.99 -10.77
C LEU A 91 9.38 -2.76 -11.53
N ALA A 92 8.67 -2.96 -12.64
CA ALA A 92 8.06 -1.86 -13.39
C ALA A 92 7.04 -1.07 -12.55
N ALA A 93 6.27 -1.76 -11.71
CA ALA A 93 5.34 -1.12 -10.78
C ALA A 93 6.06 -0.25 -9.73
N LYS A 94 7.17 -0.76 -9.15
CA LYS A 94 8.02 0.03 -8.27
C LYS A 94 8.56 1.27 -9.00
N ASP A 95 9.05 1.13 -10.23
CA ASP A 95 9.65 2.24 -10.96
C ASP A 95 8.58 3.28 -11.37
N ALA A 96 7.37 2.83 -11.71
CA ALA A 96 6.23 3.70 -11.93
C ALA A 96 5.83 4.45 -10.65
N TYR A 97 5.85 3.77 -9.48
CA TYR A 97 5.60 4.43 -8.19
C TYR A 97 6.66 5.50 -7.89
N ASP A 98 7.94 5.21 -8.08
CA ASP A 98 9.01 6.20 -7.89
C ASP A 98 8.87 7.41 -8.82
N PHE A 99 8.37 7.20 -10.03
CA PHE A 99 8.16 8.27 -11.01
C PHE A 99 6.93 9.13 -10.73
N LEU A 100 5.80 8.50 -10.36
CA LEU A 100 4.52 9.17 -10.18
C LEU A 100 4.31 9.70 -8.76
N GLY A 101 4.82 8.99 -7.75
CA GLY A 101 4.51 9.22 -6.34
C GLY A 101 3.05 8.88 -5.98
N SER A 102 2.66 9.16 -4.74
CA SER A 102 1.26 9.01 -4.31
C SER A 102 0.41 10.23 -4.67
N PRO A 103 -0.87 10.06 -5.04
CA PRO A 103 -1.62 8.80 -5.08
C PRO A 103 -1.53 8.02 -6.41
N GLU A 104 -1.08 8.61 -7.51
CA GLU A 104 -1.20 8.01 -8.84
C GLU A 104 -0.37 6.72 -9.00
N GLY A 105 0.82 6.67 -8.40
CA GLY A 105 1.71 5.52 -8.43
C GLY A 105 1.19 4.31 -7.66
N GLU A 106 0.23 4.49 -6.74
CA GLU A 106 -0.38 3.41 -5.97
C GLU A 106 -1.09 2.42 -6.89
N LEU A 107 -1.63 2.92 -8.01
CA LEU A 107 -2.28 2.11 -9.03
C LEU A 107 -1.32 1.11 -9.68
N ALA A 108 -0.05 1.48 -9.87
CA ALA A 108 0.94 0.57 -10.45
C ALA A 108 1.28 -0.57 -9.48
N ILE A 109 1.37 -0.29 -8.17
CA ILE A 109 1.57 -1.33 -7.15
C ILE A 109 0.33 -2.23 -7.08
N ALA A 110 -0.88 -1.65 -7.13
CA ALA A 110 -2.13 -2.40 -7.14
C ALA A 110 -2.27 -3.31 -8.37
N GLU A 111 -1.85 -2.86 -9.55
CA GLU A 111 -1.86 -3.66 -10.79
C GLU A 111 -0.91 -4.87 -10.72
N ALA A 112 0.21 -4.73 -10.00
CA ALA A 112 1.19 -5.80 -9.85
C ALA A 112 0.83 -6.84 -8.75
N ILE A 113 -0.16 -6.55 -7.92
CA ILE A 113 -0.68 -7.43 -6.86
C ILE A 113 -1.70 -8.41 -7.45
#